data_AF-A0A2N9EIB4-F1
#
_entry.id   AF-A0A2N9EIB4-F1
#
_cell.length_a   1.000
_cell.length_b   1.000
_cell.length_c   1.000
_cell.angle_alpha   90.00
_cell.angle_beta   90.00
_cell.angle_gamma   90.00
#
_symmetry.space_group_name_H-M   'P 1'
#
loop_
_entity.id
_entity.type
_entity.pdbx_description
1 polymer ?
#
loop_
_entity_poly.entity_id
_entity_poly.type
_entity_poly.pdbx_seq_one_letter_code
_entity_poly.pdbx_strand_id
1 'polypeptide(L)'
;MWFSKVVKSHFLAFLFSGALTQVGCYNFNFSTLTQTDPPQLKLENALSLSEAIQITEAAVGGELENQSGRVFYNKPFRLWSKKKNITASFDTTFCLRINPIPTSPVGEGMAFISAADTALPQNSDGEWLGIVKLNHQWNLLSS
;
A
#
# COMPACT_ATOMS: atom_id res chain seq x y z
N MET A 1 13.94 -55.30 -27.47
CA MET A 1 12.91 -54.25 -27.63
C MET A 1 13.61 -52.92 -27.83
N TRP A 2 13.62 -52.40 -29.06
CA TRP A 2 14.32 -51.18 -29.44
C TRP A 2 13.35 -50.00 -29.33
N PHE A 3 13.39 -49.29 -28.21
CA PHE A 3 12.57 -48.09 -28.06
C PHE A 3 13.09 -47.02 -29.03
N SER A 4 12.24 -46.68 -30.01
CA SER A 4 12.51 -45.70 -31.07
C SER A 4 13.01 -44.38 -30.48
N LYS A 5 14.12 -43.85 -31.03
CA LYS A 5 14.68 -42.53 -30.68
C LYS A 5 13.63 -41.40 -30.79
N VAL A 6 12.58 -41.58 -31.59
CA VAL A 6 11.48 -40.64 -31.81
C VAL A 6 10.59 -40.51 -30.56
N VAL A 7 10.34 -41.60 -29.84
CA VAL A 7 9.51 -41.60 -28.61
C VAL A 7 10.21 -40.83 -27.49
N LYS A 8 11.54 -40.93 -27.40
CA LYS A 8 12.35 -40.15 -26.44
C LYS A 8 12.36 -38.65 -26.77
N SER A 9 12.33 -38.29 -28.06
CA SER A 9 12.37 -36.89 -28.53
C SER A 9 11.11 -36.11 -28.15
N HIS A 10 9.92 -36.70 -28.33
CA HIS A 10 8.67 -36.06 -27.94
C HIS A 10 8.49 -35.97 -26.42
N PHE A 11 9.04 -36.92 -25.66
CA PHE A 11 9.02 -36.88 -24.20
C PHE A 11 9.84 -35.70 -23.64
N LEU A 12 10.98 -35.36 -24.26
CA LEU A 12 11.77 -34.17 -23.91
C LEU A 12 11.04 -32.86 -24.23
N ALA A 13 10.35 -32.78 -25.37
CA ALA A 13 9.59 -31.57 -25.74
C ALA A 13 8.39 -31.33 -24.80
N PHE A 14 7.75 -32.38 -24.29
CA PHE A 14 6.66 -32.28 -23.33
C PHE A 14 7.15 -31.84 -21.94
N LEU A 15 8.35 -32.27 -21.53
CA LEU A 15 8.99 -31.82 -20.28
C LEU A 15 9.40 -30.34 -20.31
N PHE A 16 9.79 -29.80 -21.48
CA PHE A 16 10.12 -28.38 -21.64
C PHE A 16 8.89 -27.45 -21.67
N SER A 17 7.70 -27.97 -21.95
CA SER A 17 6.44 -27.21 -21.96
C SER A 17 5.82 -27.03 -20.56
N GLY A 18 6.21 -27.87 -19.59
CA GLY A 18 5.46 -28.06 -18.34
C GLY A 18 5.74 -27.10 -17.18
N ALA A 19 6.66 -26.14 -17.28
CA ALA A 19 7.03 -25.33 -16.11
C ALA A 19 7.42 -23.88 -16.44
N LEU A 20 6.53 -23.14 -17.11
CA LEU A 20 6.58 -21.68 -17.10
C LEU A 20 5.57 -21.18 -16.07
N THR A 21 5.99 -21.05 -14.81
CA THR A 21 5.23 -20.26 -13.84
C THR A 21 5.32 -18.80 -14.26
N GLN A 22 4.30 -18.29 -14.94
CA GLN A 22 4.21 -16.86 -15.26
C GLN A 22 4.17 -16.07 -13.95
N VAL A 23 5.28 -15.42 -13.60
CA VAL A 23 5.34 -14.45 -12.51
C VAL A 23 4.72 -13.15 -13.03
N GLY A 24 3.65 -12.69 -12.39
CA GLY A 24 3.07 -11.38 -12.68
C GLY A 24 3.83 -10.32 -11.91
N CYS A 25 4.48 -9.39 -12.61
CA CYS A 25 5.04 -8.17 -12.00
C CYS A 25 4.04 -7.03 -12.15
N TYR A 26 3.89 -6.23 -11.11
CA TYR A 26 3.03 -5.04 -11.12
C TYR A 26 3.85 -3.82 -10.71
N ASN A 27 3.82 -2.76 -11.53
CA ASN A 27 4.52 -1.51 -11.28
C ASN A 27 3.57 -0.35 -11.57
N PHE A 28 3.57 0.65 -10.70
CA PHE A 28 2.88 1.91 -10.86
C PHE A 28 3.74 3.04 -10.31
N ASN A 29 3.58 4.24 -10.86
CA ASN A 29 4.33 5.43 -10.46
C ASN A 29 3.40 6.65 -10.51
N PHE A 30 3.41 7.45 -9.46
CA PHE A 30 2.70 8.71 -9.34
C PHE A 30 3.69 9.89 -9.35
N SER A 31 4.27 10.19 -10.52
CA SER A 31 5.20 11.31 -10.68
C SER A 31 4.49 12.65 -10.94
N THR A 32 3.32 12.60 -11.57
CA THR A 32 2.42 13.75 -11.81
C THR A 32 1.01 13.29 -11.52
N LEU A 33 0.33 13.93 -10.58
CA LEU A 33 -1.02 13.58 -10.16
C LEU A 33 -1.96 14.51 -10.93
N THR A 34 -2.41 14.10 -12.11
CA THR A 34 -3.33 14.95 -12.86
C THR A 34 -4.73 14.84 -12.26
N GLN A 35 -5.51 15.92 -12.32
CA GLN A 35 -6.88 15.96 -11.79
C GLN A 35 -7.83 14.95 -12.49
N THR A 36 -7.35 14.32 -13.57
CA THR A 36 -7.97 13.20 -14.32
C THR A 36 -7.52 11.80 -13.90
N ASP A 37 -6.79 11.65 -12.80
CA ASP A 37 -6.45 10.33 -12.24
C ASP A 37 -7.47 9.82 -11.18
N PRO A 38 -8.72 9.48 -11.55
CA PRO A 38 -9.49 8.47 -10.81
C PRO A 38 -9.75 7.23 -11.70
N PRO A 39 -9.52 6.00 -11.20
CA PRO A 39 -9.98 5.56 -9.87
C PRO A 39 -8.90 4.97 -8.95
N GLN A 40 -7.60 5.08 -9.27
CA GLN A 40 -6.57 4.21 -8.68
C GLN A 40 -6.23 4.45 -7.21
N LEU A 41 -6.56 5.62 -6.65
CA LEU A 41 -6.29 5.93 -5.24
C LEU A 41 -7.61 6.17 -4.49
N LYS A 42 -7.69 5.63 -3.27
CA LYS A 42 -8.74 5.92 -2.30
C LYS A 42 -8.15 6.85 -1.25
N LEU A 43 -8.70 8.05 -1.13
CA LEU A 43 -8.24 9.09 -0.21
C LEU A 43 -9.25 9.22 0.92
N GLU A 44 -8.78 9.25 2.15
CA GLU A 44 -9.55 9.55 3.36
C GLU A 44 -8.79 10.61 4.15
N ASN A 45 -9.43 11.76 4.39
CA ASN A 45 -8.81 12.95 5.00
C ASN A 45 -7.46 13.32 4.36
N ALA A 46 -7.42 13.25 3.02
CA ALA A 46 -6.24 13.53 2.21
C ALA A 46 -6.66 14.17 0.87
N LEU A 47 -5.76 14.94 0.28
CA LEU A 47 -5.98 15.64 -0.98
C LEU A 47 -4.96 15.22 -2.04
N SER A 48 -5.42 15.03 -3.27
CA SER A 48 -4.55 14.86 -4.44
C SER A 48 -4.34 16.23 -5.09
N LEU A 49 -3.14 16.78 -4.97
CA LEU A 49 -2.71 18.01 -5.64
C LEU A 49 -1.92 17.67 -6.89
N SER A 50 -1.70 18.64 -7.79
CA SER A 50 -1.03 18.38 -9.08
C SER A 50 0.37 17.76 -8.97
N GLU A 51 1.09 18.03 -7.88
CA GLU A 51 2.48 17.62 -7.67
C GLU A 51 2.71 16.77 -6.41
N ALA A 52 1.69 16.59 -5.57
CA ALA A 52 1.82 15.89 -4.31
C ALA A 52 0.49 15.34 -3.80
N ILE A 53 0.56 14.27 -3.02
CA ILE A 53 -0.54 13.86 -2.14
C ILE A 53 -0.31 14.56 -0.82
N GLN A 54 -1.27 15.37 -0.39
CA GLN A 54 -1.27 15.94 0.93
C GLN A 54 -2.05 15.03 1.88
N ILE A 55 -1.32 14.39 2.79
CA ILE A 55 -1.87 13.60 3.90
C ILE A 55 -2.05 14.57 5.07
N THR A 56 -3.14 14.43 5.83
CA THR A 56 -3.63 15.39 6.85
C THR A 56 -4.01 16.73 6.23
N GLU A 57 -5.29 16.88 5.90
CA GLU A 57 -5.82 18.16 5.43
C GLU A 57 -5.85 19.14 6.61
N ALA A 58 -4.94 20.11 6.57
CA ALA A 58 -5.15 21.37 7.23
C ALA A 58 -6.15 22.15 6.38
N ALA A 59 -7.40 22.28 6.81
CA ALA A 59 -8.24 23.33 6.23
C ALA A 59 -7.47 24.65 6.40
N VAL A 60 -7.43 25.50 5.37
CA VAL A 60 -6.80 26.81 5.49
C VAL A 60 -7.53 27.58 6.60
N GLY A 61 -6.90 27.70 7.78
CA GLY A 61 -7.52 28.25 9.00
C GLY A 61 -8.16 27.23 9.96
N GLY A 62 -7.99 25.93 9.74
CA GLY A 62 -8.44 24.84 10.63
C GLY A 62 -7.37 24.38 11.61
N GLU A 63 -7.79 23.57 12.59
CA GLU A 63 -6.89 22.96 13.58
C GLU A 63 -5.98 21.92 12.90
N LEU A 64 -4.67 22.06 13.13
CA LEU A 64 -3.64 21.12 12.67
C LEU A 64 -3.42 19.96 13.64
N GLU A 65 -4.05 20.04 14.81
CA GLU A 65 -3.95 19.05 15.85
C GLU A 65 -4.96 17.92 15.61
N ASN A 66 -4.60 16.72 16.05
CA ASN A 66 -5.45 15.54 16.00
C ASN A 66 -6.04 15.26 14.61
N GLN A 67 -5.20 15.38 13.58
CA GLN A 67 -5.54 14.99 12.22
C GLN A 67 -4.84 13.68 11.85
N SER A 68 -5.59 12.79 11.22
CA SER A 68 -5.08 11.61 10.51
C SER A 68 -5.70 11.55 9.13
N GLY A 69 -4.88 11.10 8.18
CA GLY A 69 -5.28 10.90 6.80
C GLY A 69 -4.64 9.66 6.24
N ARG A 70 -5.24 9.12 5.18
CA ARG A 70 -4.85 7.83 4.61
C ARG A 70 -5.10 7.82 3.11
N VAL A 71 -4.14 7.28 2.37
CA VAL A 71 -4.27 7.07 0.93
C VAL A 71 -3.90 5.65 0.58
N PHE A 72 -4.81 4.95 -0.10
CA PHE A 72 -4.64 3.56 -0.52
C PHE A 72 -4.65 3.42 -2.02
N TYR A 73 -3.83 2.52 -2.53
CA TYR A 73 -3.99 2.01 -3.89
C TYR A 73 -5.24 1.13 -3.98
N ASN A 74 -6.13 1.42 -4.92
CA ASN A 74 -7.46 0.83 -4.98
C ASN A 74 -7.47 -0.62 -5.47
N LYS A 75 -6.40 -1.09 -6.15
CA LYS A 75 -6.34 -2.47 -6.64
C LYS A 75 -5.66 -3.35 -5.59
N PRO A 76 -6.35 -4.39 -5.11
CA PRO A 76 -5.73 -5.37 -4.23
C PRO A 76 -4.56 -6.07 -4.92
N PHE A 77 -3.48 -6.29 -4.18
CA PHE A 77 -2.34 -7.08 -4.61
C PHE A 77 -2.24 -8.37 -3.79
N ARG A 78 -1.90 -9.48 -4.45
CA ARG A 78 -1.72 -10.76 -3.79
C ARG A 78 -0.27 -10.94 -3.36
N LEU A 79 -0.03 -10.91 -2.06
CA LEU A 79 1.32 -11.08 -1.50
C LEU A 79 1.80 -12.54 -1.48
N TRP A 80 0.91 -13.52 -1.38
CA TRP A 80 1.29 -14.94 -1.44
C TRP A 80 0.14 -15.85 -1.89
N SER A 81 0.48 -17.07 -2.32
CA SER A 81 -0.46 -18.14 -2.62
C SER A 81 0.14 -19.51 -2.30
N LYS A 82 -0.38 -20.17 -1.26
CA LYS A 82 0.00 -21.54 -0.92
C LYS A 82 -0.29 -22.53 -2.06
N LYS A 83 -1.48 -22.42 -2.69
CA LYS A 83 -1.89 -23.29 -3.82
C LYS A 83 -0.93 -23.20 -5.02
N LYS A 84 -0.41 -22.01 -5.30
CA LYS A 84 0.52 -21.79 -6.42
C LYS A 84 2.00 -21.86 -6.00
N ASN A 85 2.27 -22.00 -4.69
CA ASN A 85 3.60 -21.89 -4.10
C ASN A 85 4.34 -20.61 -4.53
N ILE A 86 3.66 -19.46 -4.48
CA ILE A 86 4.21 -18.15 -4.87
C ILE A 86 4.19 -17.21 -3.67
N THR A 87 5.29 -16.48 -3.47
CA THR A 87 5.40 -15.33 -2.56
C THR A 87 5.87 -14.13 -3.38
N ALA A 88 5.22 -12.98 -3.22
CA ALA A 88 5.59 -11.76 -3.91
C ALA A 88 6.70 -11.02 -3.15
N SER A 89 7.62 -10.43 -3.89
CA SER A 89 8.53 -9.38 -3.43
C SER A 89 8.06 -8.05 -4.01
N PHE A 90 8.21 -6.97 -3.26
CA PHE A 90 7.90 -5.63 -3.74
C PHE A 90 8.91 -4.64 -3.19
N ASP A 91 9.19 -3.63 -3.99
CA ASP A 91 9.97 -2.47 -3.62
C ASP A 91 9.07 -1.24 -3.75
N THR A 92 9.22 -0.32 -2.80
CA THR A 92 8.48 0.95 -2.80
C THR A 92 9.48 2.09 -2.61
N THR A 93 9.23 3.19 -3.29
CA THR A 93 10.02 4.41 -3.17
C THR A 93 9.05 5.58 -3.18
N PHE A 94 9.19 6.47 -2.20
CA PHE A 94 8.39 7.68 -2.11
C PHE A 94 9.30 8.85 -1.71
N CYS A 95 8.94 10.04 -2.19
CA CYS A 95 9.52 11.29 -1.74
C CYS A 95 8.59 11.92 -0.71
N LEU A 96 9.13 12.27 0.46
CA LEU A 96 8.38 12.86 1.56
C LEU A 96 8.84 14.30 1.81
N ARG A 97 7.87 15.19 1.99
CA ARG A 97 8.08 16.56 2.45
C ARG A 97 7.25 16.78 3.72
N ILE A 98 7.92 17.02 4.85
CA ILE A 98 7.29 17.41 6.12
C ILE A 98 7.64 18.86 6.37
N ASN A 99 6.62 19.72 6.43
CA ASN A 99 6.76 21.16 6.64
C ASN A 99 6.04 21.55 7.94
N PRO A 100 6.70 21.46 9.11
CA PRO A 100 6.08 21.79 10.37
C PRO A 100 5.89 23.31 10.53
N ILE A 101 4.89 23.71 11.31
CA ILE A 101 4.78 25.10 11.78
C ILE A 101 5.81 25.32 12.89
N PRO A 102 6.65 26.38 12.83
CA PRO A 102 7.77 26.58 13.75
C PRO A 102 7.42 26.60 15.25
N THR A 103 6.18 26.93 15.59
CA THR A 103 5.72 27.13 16.97
C THR A 103 4.95 25.95 17.55
N SER A 104 4.72 24.88 16.76
CA SER A 104 3.96 23.70 17.19
C SER A 104 4.90 22.54 17.51
N PRO A 105 4.58 21.66 18.46
CA PRO A 105 5.29 20.39 18.61
C PRO A 105 5.38 19.66 17.27
N VAL A 106 6.57 19.17 16.93
CA VAL A 106 6.77 18.40 15.70
C VAL A 106 6.36 16.95 15.98
N GLY A 107 5.25 16.55 15.37
CA GLY A 107 4.70 15.21 15.40
C GLY A 107 3.63 15.10 14.30
N GLU A 108 3.18 13.92 13.91
CA GLU A 108 3.48 12.60 14.50
C GLU A 108 4.29 11.72 13.55
N GLY A 109 4.01 11.81 12.24
CA GLY A 109 4.80 11.15 11.21
C GLY A 109 3.96 10.58 10.08
N MET A 110 4.56 9.66 9.33
CA MET A 110 3.93 8.96 8.21
C MET A 110 4.40 7.51 8.18
N ALA A 111 3.51 6.60 7.80
CA ALA A 111 3.83 5.19 7.58
C ALA A 111 3.37 4.71 6.20
N PHE A 112 4.17 3.83 5.60
CA PHE A 112 3.72 2.99 4.49
C PHE A 112 3.11 1.71 5.08
N ILE A 113 1.89 1.37 4.68
CA ILE A 113 1.19 0.19 5.20
C ILE A 113 0.66 -0.70 4.08
N SER A 114 0.62 -2.01 4.36
CA SER A 114 -0.10 -3.01 3.58
C SER A 114 -1.24 -3.53 4.44
N ALA A 115 -2.49 -3.23 4.08
CA ALA A 115 -3.65 -3.61 4.87
C ALA A 115 -4.76 -4.22 4.00
N ALA A 116 -5.57 -5.09 4.62
CA ALA A 116 -6.76 -5.65 4.00
C ALA A 116 -7.93 -4.66 4.00
N ASP A 117 -8.01 -3.84 5.06
CA ASP A 117 -8.98 -2.75 5.16
C ASP A 117 -8.34 -1.43 4.75
N THR A 118 -9.04 -0.69 3.91
CA THR A 118 -8.61 0.59 3.36
C THR A 118 -9.18 1.78 4.13
N ALA A 119 -10.15 1.56 5.01
CA ALA A 119 -10.79 2.61 5.79
C ALA A 119 -9.83 3.21 6.83
N LEU A 120 -9.89 4.52 7.03
CA LEU A 120 -9.24 5.22 8.12
C LEU A 120 -9.95 4.87 9.43
N PRO A 121 -9.26 4.30 10.43
CA PRO A 121 -9.89 4.00 11.71
C PRO A 121 -10.33 5.28 12.43
N GLN A 122 -11.49 5.24 13.08
CA GLN A 122 -11.91 6.35 13.94
C GLN A 122 -10.96 6.48 15.14
N ASN A 123 -10.74 7.72 15.61
CA ASN A 123 -9.88 8.05 16.74
C ASN A 123 -8.48 7.46 16.56
N SER A 124 -7.86 7.72 15.41
CA SER A 124 -6.52 7.21 15.06
C SER A 124 -5.52 8.34 14.78
N ASP A 125 -5.86 9.55 15.20
CA ASP A 125 -5.00 10.72 15.14
C ASP A 125 -3.85 10.63 16.15
N GLY A 126 -2.87 11.53 16.04
CA GLY A 126 -1.77 11.55 17.00
C GLY A 126 -0.78 10.38 16.77
N GLU A 127 -0.29 9.84 17.88
CA GLU A 127 0.63 8.70 17.99
C GLU A 127 0.19 7.42 17.25
N TRP A 128 -1.09 7.34 16.86
CA TRP A 128 -1.66 6.19 16.16
C TRP A 128 -1.50 6.23 14.64
N LEU A 129 -1.00 7.36 14.09
CA LEU A 129 -0.62 7.56 12.67
C LEU A 129 -1.71 7.21 11.65
N GLY A 130 -2.98 7.22 12.04
CA GLY A 130 -4.08 6.77 11.20
C GLY A 130 -4.07 5.26 10.93
N ILE A 131 -3.33 4.43 11.69
CA ILE A 131 -3.12 2.99 11.44
C ILE A 131 -4.03 2.12 12.31
N VAL A 132 -4.07 2.42 13.61
CA VAL A 132 -4.83 1.66 14.61
C VAL A 132 -5.82 2.58 15.32
N LYS A 133 -6.90 2.01 15.83
CA LYS A 133 -7.91 2.74 16.59
C LYS A 133 -7.48 2.85 18.05
N LEU A 134 -7.54 4.05 18.62
CA LEU A 134 -7.48 4.21 20.07
C LEU A 134 -8.70 3.52 20.69
N ASN A 135 -8.43 2.53 21.54
CA ASN A 135 -9.46 1.90 22.34
C ASN A 135 -9.46 2.50 23.76
N HIS A 136 -10.49 3.29 24.09
CA HIS A 136 -10.67 3.86 25.42
C HIS A 136 -10.76 2.81 26.54
N GLN A 137 -11.08 1.55 26.21
CA GLN A 137 -11.26 0.48 27.20
C GLN A 137 -9.93 -0.01 27.82
N TRP A 138 -8.80 0.18 27.14
CA TRP A 138 -7.49 -0.17 27.70
C TRP A 138 -6.97 0.88 28.70
N ASN A 139 -7.30 2.16 28.49
CA ASN A 139 -6.84 3.25 29.35
C ASN A 139 -7.58 3.33 30.70
N LEU A 140 -8.72 2.65 30.84
CA LEU A 140 -9.47 2.56 32.11
C LEU A 140 -9.03 1.35 32.97
N LEU A 141 -8.19 0.46 32.45
CA LEU A 141 -7.69 -0.72 33.16
C LEU A 141 -6.20 -0.60 33.55
N SER A 142 -5.55 0.48 33.15
CA SER A 142 -4.13 0.74 33.39
C SER A 142 -3.86 1.99 34.25
N SER A 143 -4.90 2.63 34.80
CA SER A 143 -4.80 3.76 35.75
C SER A 143 -5.20 3.37 37.16
#